data_AF-A0A061NLF5-F1
#
_entry.id   AF-A0A061NLF5-F1
#
_cell.length_a   1.000
_cell.length_b   1.000
_cell.length_c   1.000
_cell.angle_alpha   90.00
_cell.angle_beta   90.00
_cell.angle_gamma   90.00
#
_symmetry.space_group_name_H-M   'P 1'
#
loop_
_entity.id
_entity.type
_entity.pdbx_description
1 polymer ?
#
loop_
_entity_poly.entity_id
_entity_poly.type
_entity_poly.pdbx_seq_one_letter_code
_entity_poly.pdbx_strand_id
1 'polypeptide(L)' 'MFNANRLPIRLISGRRIAQLVFARMDQNAASPYDGKYQKQRKAVGSRVYKDIN' A
#
# COMPACT_ATOMS: atom_id res chain seq x y z
N MET A 1 -6.34 7.48 -1.35
CA MET A 1 -6.68 8.62 -0.50
C MET A 1 -8.14 8.96 -0.70
N PHE A 2 -8.82 9.39 0.35
CA PHE A 2 -10.20 9.84 0.30
C PHE A 2 -10.28 11.19 1.04
N ASN A 3 -10.90 12.20 0.43
CA ASN A 3 -11.15 13.47 1.08
C ASN A 3 -12.58 13.45 1.65
N ALA A 4 -12.68 13.38 2.98
CA ALA A 4 -13.96 13.39 3.68
C ALA A 4 -14.54 14.81 3.89
N ASN A 5 -13.85 15.86 3.45
CA ASN A 5 -14.30 17.24 3.58
C ASN A 5 -15.16 17.68 2.38
N ARG A 6 -15.98 18.71 2.59
CA ARG A 6 -16.74 19.39 1.51
C ARG A 6 -15.87 20.28 0.62
N LEU A 7 -14.65 20.63 1.08
CA LEU A 7 -13.72 21.49 0.35
C LEU A 7 -12.56 20.66 -0.26
N PRO A 8 -12.02 21.06 -1.43
CA PRO A 8 -10.89 20.38 -2.04
C PRO A 8 -9.60 20.45 -1.21
N ILE A 9 -8.78 19.39 -1.27
CA ILE A 9 -7.43 19.37 -0.68
C ILE A 9 -6.40 19.38 -1.80
N ARG A 10 -5.45 20.32 -1.73
CA ARG A 10 -4.30 20.36 -2.65
C ARG A 10 -3.21 19.39 -2.18
N LEU A 11 -2.96 18.36 -2.98
CA LEU A 11 -1.82 17.46 -2.79
C LEU A 11 -0.60 18.01 -3.53
N ILE A 12 0.56 17.99 -2.87
CA ILE A 12 1.82 18.47 -3.42
C ILE A 12 2.83 17.34 -3.31
N SER A 13 3.51 17.04 -4.42
CA SER A 13 4.53 15.99 -4.47
C SER A 13 5.65 16.27 -3.47
N GLY A 14 6.23 15.19 -2.91
CA GLY A 14 7.32 15.27 -1.93
C GLY A 14 6.91 15.60 -0.50
N ARG A 15 5.62 15.91 -0.24
CA ARG A 15 5.14 16.08 1.14
C ARG A 15 4.99 14.72 1.84
N ARG A 16 5.36 14.69 3.13
CA ARG A 16 5.08 13.55 4.02
C ARG A 16 3.58 13.33 4.12
N ILE A 17 3.13 12.09 3.95
CA ILE A 17 1.71 11.77 3.81
C ILE A 17 1.22 10.62 4.69
N ALA A 18 2.17 9.76 5.10
CA ALA A 18 1.97 8.64 5.99
C ALA A 18 3.31 8.33 6.66
N GLN A 19 3.28 7.45 7.65
CA GLN A 19 4.44 6.94 8.35
C GLN A 19 4.38 5.41 8.37
N LEU A 20 5.54 4.77 8.42
CA LEU A 20 5.64 3.32 8.63
C LEU A 20 6.03 3.08 10.08
N VAL A 21 5.30 2.20 10.75
CA VAL A 21 5.62 1.71 12.08
C VAL A 21 5.91 0.23 11.95
N PHE A 22 7.07 -0.20 12.45
CA PHE A 22 7.52 -1.58 12.36
C PHE A 22 7.29 -2.28 13.70
N ALA A 23 6.81 -3.52 13.63
CA ALA A 23 6.74 -4.45 14.76
C ALA A 23 7.63 -5.66 14.46
N ARG A 24 8.26 -6.19 15.52
CA ARG A 24 9.10 -7.38 15.41
C ARG A 24 8.22 -8.63 15.42
N MET A 25 8.53 -9.59 14.55
CA MET A 25 7.94 -10.91 14.59
C MET A 25 8.65 -11.79 15.62
N ASP A 26 7.94 -12.74 16.21
CA ASP A 26 8.52 -13.71 17.13
C ASP A 26 9.54 -14.63 16.44
N GLN A 27 9.30 -14.95 15.16
CA GLN A 27 10.14 -15.82 14.34
C GLN A 27 10.15 -15.38 12.86
N ASN A 28 11.04 -15.97 12.07
CA ASN A 28 11.09 -15.73 10.63
C ASN A 28 9.78 -16.18 9.95
N ALA A 29 9.33 -15.42 8.93
CA ALA A 29 8.20 -15.83 8.12
C ALA A 29 8.56 -17.11 7.32
N ALA A 30 7.78 -18.19 7.50
CA ALA A 30 7.98 -19.43 6.76
C ALA A 30 7.77 -19.26 5.24
N SER A 31 6.81 -18.41 4.86
CA SER A 31 6.56 -17.97 3.48
C SER A 31 6.45 -16.44 3.49
N PRO A 32 7.53 -15.71 3.18
CA PRO A 32 7.49 -14.26 3.04
C PRO A 32 6.56 -13.83 1.89
N TYR A 33 6.13 -12.57 1.90
CA TYR A 33 5.24 -12.06 0.86
C TYR A 33 5.86 -12.16 -0.55
N ASP A 34 5.22 -12.93 -1.41
CA ASP A 34 5.54 -13.12 -2.84
C ASP A 34 4.30 -12.86 -3.74
N GLY A 35 3.30 -12.17 -3.18
CA GLY A 35 1.98 -12.03 -3.79
C GLY A 35 1.88 -11.00 -4.93
N LYS A 36 0.62 -10.70 -5.29
CA LYS A 36 0.21 -9.95 -6.50
C LYS A 36 0.93 -8.63 -6.75
N TYR A 37 1.43 -7.98 -5.70
CA TYR A 37 2.00 -6.62 -5.76
C TYR A 37 3.51 -6.59 -5.46
N GLN A 38 4.18 -7.75 -5.40
CA GLN A 38 5.63 -7.82 -5.22
C GLN A 38 6.36 -6.99 -6.30
N LYS A 39 7.36 -6.19 -5.89
CA LYS A 39 8.15 -5.26 -6.74
C LYS A 39 7.39 -4.06 -7.36
N GLN A 40 6.23 -3.68 -6.83
CA GLN A 40 5.48 -2.50 -7.30
C GLN A 40 6.28 -1.18 -7.14
N ARG A 41 6.26 -0.33 -8.18
CA ARG A 41 6.99 0.97 -8.23
C ARG A 41 6.13 2.23 -8.31
N LYS A 42 4.86 2.10 -8.69
CA LYS A 42 3.93 3.22 -8.92
C LYS A 42 2.55 2.87 -8.33
N ALA A 43 1.57 3.76 -8.47
CA ALA A 43 0.18 3.38 -8.24
C ALA A 43 -0.22 2.27 -9.23
N VAL A 44 -0.66 1.12 -8.71
CA VAL A 44 -1.10 -0.04 -9.50
C VAL A 44 -2.57 -0.28 -9.20
N GLY A 45 -3.37 -0.45 -10.24
CA GLY A 45 -4.79 -0.80 -10.10
C GLY A 45 -4.99 -2.16 -9.44
N SER A 46 -6.19 -2.41 -8.93
CA SER A 46 -6.52 -3.68 -8.28
C SER A 46 -6.24 -4.88 -9.20
N ARG A 47 -5.66 -5.93 -8.61
CA ARG A 47 -5.43 -7.23 -9.25
C ARG A 47 -6.33 -8.33 -8.69
N VAL A 48 -7.51 -7.96 -8.19
CA VAL A 48 -8.49 -8.91 -7.62
C VAL A 48 -8.93 -9.99 -8.62
N TYR A 49 -8.96 -9.67 -9.91
CA TYR A 49 -9.27 -10.65 -10.96
C TYR A 49 -8.30 -11.84 -11.00
N LYS A 50 -7.12 -11.75 -10.37
CA LYS A 50 -6.16 -12.87 -10.27
C LYS A 50 -6.51 -13.90 -9.19
N ASP A 51 -7.55 -13.64 -8.39
CA ASP A 51 -8.01 -14.56 -7.33
C ASP A 51 -8.96 -15.64 -7.85
N ILE A 52 -9.56 -15.44 -9.03
CA ILE A 52 -10.65 -16.27 -9.55
C ILE A 52 -10.11 -17.36 -10.52
N ASN A 53 -8.87 -17.80 -10.33
CA ASN A 53 -8.27 -18.87 -11.12
C ASN A 53 -8.34 -20.20 -10.38
#